data_AF-A0A517DZ67-F1
#
_entry.id   AF-A0A517DZ67-F1
#
_cell.length_a   1.000
_cell.length_b   1.000
_cell.length_c   1.000
_cell.angle_alpha   90.00
_cell.angle_beta   90.00
_cell.angle_gamma   90.00
#
_symmetry.space_group_name_H-M   'P 1'
#
loop_
_entity.id
_entity.type
_entity.pdbx_description
1 polymer ?
#
loop_
_entity_poly.entity_id
_entity_poly.type
_entity_poly.pdbx_seq_one_letter_code
_entity_poly.pdbx_strand_id
1 'polypeptide(L)'
;MGEKTIKPPVKNITLVNSRCRQRRFSNKILTIGRKKRVFQSLIDFDITALPPCLTILRGTLNVFVVKNTCFQEETTIDAHQIFSAWCKRKAILFNTEPAASAVAPAANAGCLTFDLTSLVTDWYTGVSANLGVLLQLRNQQEPGLIGFCSNRAFDSRCWPFLQVTFLEPLPGDNNGHTLDTDARVTTGNNVRTTAKLNVQHFNYTYYVINTGTQSASVALELSPDGINWMTDVPQQIIAPGVMKTFVPGVIARFACLTFQSTLPEQHTDLNIYVRGSCL
;
A
#
# COMPACT_ATOMS: atom_id res chain seq x y z
N MET A 1 10.64 6.31 17.36
CA MET A 1 9.27 6.52 16.83
C MET A 1 9.29 7.82 16.06
N GLY A 2 9.06 7.73 14.75
CA GLY A 2 9.06 8.87 13.84
C GLY A 2 7.65 9.32 13.50
N GLU A 3 7.53 10.57 13.08
CA GLU A 3 6.30 11.15 12.58
C GLU A 3 6.57 11.99 11.33
N LYS A 4 5.73 11.84 10.32
CA LYS A 4 5.81 12.60 9.07
C LYS A 4 4.44 13.16 8.71
N THR A 5 4.40 14.46 8.47
CA THR A 5 3.25 15.14 7.86
C THR A 5 3.49 15.34 6.38
N ILE A 6 2.58 14.83 5.55
CA ILE A 6 2.57 14.97 4.10
C ILE A 6 1.53 16.03 3.74
N LYS A 7 2.02 17.20 3.33
CA LYS A 7 1.24 18.40 3.05
C LYS A 7 1.96 19.28 2.02
N PRO A 8 1.24 19.91 1.06
CA PRO A 8 -0.16 19.64 0.71
C PRO A 8 -0.33 18.30 -0.02
N PRO A 9 -1.58 17.82 -0.20
CA PRO A 9 -1.86 16.78 -1.17
C PRO A 9 -1.44 17.21 -2.57
N VAL A 10 -0.95 16.25 -3.36
CA VAL A 10 -0.51 16.45 -4.75
C VAL A 10 -1.64 17.01 -5.59
N LYS A 11 -2.84 16.45 -5.39
CA LYS A 11 -4.06 16.87 -6.06
C LYS A 11 -5.25 16.75 -5.11
N ASN A 12 -6.17 17.69 -5.22
CA ASN A 12 -7.52 17.54 -4.70
C ASN A 12 -8.54 18.23 -5.59
N ILE A 13 -9.74 17.65 -5.65
CA ILE A 13 -10.81 18.14 -6.53
C ILE A 13 -12.18 17.68 -6.04
N THR A 14 -13.20 18.50 -6.26
CA THR A 14 -14.59 18.10 -6.10
C THR A 14 -15.14 17.50 -7.40
N LEU A 15 -15.66 16.28 -7.28
CA LEU A 15 -16.46 15.61 -8.29
C LEU A 15 -17.90 16.07 -8.23
N VAL A 16 -18.54 16.07 -9.40
CA VAL A 16 -19.97 16.34 -9.52
C VAL A 16 -20.61 15.18 -10.27
N ASN A 17 -21.53 14.47 -9.63
CA ASN A 17 -22.10 13.20 -10.10
C ASN A 17 -20.99 12.22 -10.52
N SER A 18 -19.97 12.07 -9.65
CA SER A 18 -18.80 11.19 -9.85
C SER A 18 -17.96 11.46 -11.10
N ARG A 19 -18.05 12.69 -11.66
CA ARG A 19 -17.25 13.14 -12.80
C ARG A 19 -16.41 14.36 -12.45
N CYS A 20 -15.16 14.37 -12.90
CA CYS A 20 -14.25 15.52 -12.83
C CYS A 20 -14.76 16.65 -13.75
N ARG A 21 -15.56 17.59 -13.23
CA ARG A 21 -15.98 18.80 -13.97
C ARG A 21 -15.26 20.03 -13.43
N GLN A 22 -14.19 20.47 -14.10
CA GLN A 22 -13.31 21.57 -13.65
C GLN A 22 -13.96 22.97 -13.59
N ARG A 23 -15.14 23.21 -14.19
CA ARG A 23 -15.50 24.58 -14.62
C ARG A 23 -16.41 25.41 -13.70
N ARG A 24 -16.81 24.97 -12.49
CA ARG A 24 -17.81 25.75 -11.70
C ARG A 24 -17.66 25.83 -10.18
N PHE A 25 -16.65 25.22 -9.57
CA PHE A 25 -16.49 25.27 -8.11
C PHE A 25 -15.24 26.05 -7.73
N SER A 26 -15.34 26.85 -6.66
CA SER A 26 -14.19 27.53 -6.08
C SER A 26 -13.12 26.49 -5.81
N ASN A 27 -11.97 26.59 -6.47
CA ASN A 27 -10.87 25.65 -6.28
C ASN A 27 -10.31 25.67 -4.84
N LYS A 28 -10.82 26.56 -3.97
CA LYS A 28 -10.43 26.77 -2.57
C LYS A 28 -11.18 25.87 -1.58
N ILE A 29 -12.31 25.30 -1.99
CA ILE A 29 -13.18 24.49 -1.12
C ILE A 29 -13.47 23.15 -1.80
N LEU A 30 -13.25 22.06 -1.06
CA LEU A 30 -13.64 20.71 -1.43
C LEU A 30 -15.05 20.44 -0.89
N THR A 31 -16.00 20.07 -1.73
CA THR A 31 -17.39 19.87 -1.31
C THR A 31 -17.81 18.41 -1.39
N ILE A 32 -18.57 17.95 -0.39
CA ILE A 32 -19.27 16.66 -0.39
C ILE A 32 -20.76 16.84 -0.08
N GLY A 33 -21.57 15.85 -0.44
CA GLY A 33 -22.99 15.78 -0.11
C GLY A 33 -23.90 15.98 -1.30
N ARG A 34 -25.15 16.39 -1.08
CA ARG A 34 -26.17 16.48 -2.12
C ARG A 34 -26.95 17.79 -2.08
N LYS A 35 -27.22 18.31 -3.27
CA LYS A 35 -28.28 19.31 -3.50
C LYS A 35 -29.03 18.92 -4.78
N LYS A 36 -28.96 19.73 -5.83
CA LYS A 36 -29.42 19.34 -7.19
C LYS A 36 -28.50 18.30 -7.86
N ARG A 37 -27.31 18.10 -7.30
CA ARG A 37 -26.26 17.19 -7.79
C ARG A 37 -25.58 16.55 -6.58
N VAL A 38 -24.92 15.43 -6.82
CA VAL A 38 -24.07 14.75 -5.82
C VAL A 38 -22.65 15.29 -5.93
N PHE A 39 -22.06 15.60 -4.79
CA PHE A 39 -20.71 16.11 -4.65
C PHE A 39 -19.88 15.11 -3.85
N GLN A 40 -18.68 14.84 -4.33
CA GLN A 40 -17.69 14.00 -3.65
C GLN A 40 -16.34 14.71 -3.77
N SER A 41 -15.42 14.45 -2.85
CA SER A 41 -14.09 15.08 -2.89
C SER A 41 -13.01 14.03 -3.02
N LEU A 42 -12.06 14.26 -3.92
CA LEU A 42 -10.87 13.43 -4.10
C LEU A 42 -9.66 14.14 -3.52
N ILE A 43 -8.80 13.39 -2.85
CA ILE A 43 -7.53 13.86 -2.31
C ILE A 43 -6.47 12.80 -2.61
N ASP A 44 -5.32 13.21 -3.15
CA ASP A 44 -4.19 12.34 -3.51
C ASP A 44 -2.94 12.78 -2.76
N PHE A 45 -2.19 11.83 -2.23
CA PHE A 45 -0.96 12.09 -1.50
C PHE A 45 0.25 11.50 -2.21
N ASP A 46 1.42 12.06 -1.95
CA ASP A 46 2.69 11.48 -2.34
C ASP A 46 3.40 11.02 -1.07
N ILE A 47 3.55 9.70 -0.92
CA ILE A 47 4.19 9.09 0.25
C ILE A 47 5.68 8.78 0.01
N THR A 48 6.26 9.18 -1.13
CA THR A 48 7.68 8.97 -1.43
C THR A 48 8.63 9.67 -0.46
N ALA A 49 8.12 10.63 0.31
CA ALA A 49 8.85 11.30 1.38
C ALA A 49 8.95 10.48 2.68
N LEU A 50 8.29 9.31 2.77
CA LEU A 50 8.49 8.36 3.86
C LEU A 50 9.79 7.60 3.62
N PRO A 51 10.65 7.45 4.65
CA PRO A 51 11.81 6.55 4.58
C PRO A 51 11.41 5.13 4.13
N PRO A 52 12.32 4.39 3.48
CA PRO A 52 12.10 2.99 3.16
C PRO A 52 12.21 2.11 4.43
N CYS A 53 11.69 0.89 4.35
CA CYS A 53 11.64 -0.11 5.42
C CYS A 53 11.05 0.34 6.79
N LEU A 54 10.02 1.18 6.79
CA LEU A 54 9.26 1.55 7.98
C LEU A 54 8.13 0.56 8.33
N THR A 55 7.86 0.43 9.63
CA THR A 55 6.61 -0.13 10.12
C THR A 55 5.63 1.00 10.38
N ILE A 56 4.55 1.07 9.58
CA ILE A 56 3.47 2.05 9.78
C ILE A 56 2.70 1.68 11.05
N LEU A 57 2.70 2.57 12.04
CA LEU A 57 1.91 2.41 13.26
C LEU A 57 0.54 3.07 13.13
N ARG A 58 0.50 4.24 12.50
CA ARG A 58 -0.72 5.02 12.37
C ARG A 58 -0.67 5.90 11.14
N GLY A 59 -1.77 5.95 10.38
CA GLY A 59 -1.94 6.84 9.24
C GLY A 59 -3.26 7.59 9.37
N THR A 60 -3.24 8.92 9.45
CA THR A 60 -4.48 9.71 9.60
C THR A 60 -4.60 10.79 8.53
N LEU A 61 -5.76 10.84 7.86
CA LEU A 61 -6.13 11.94 6.99
C LEU A 61 -6.85 13.00 7.82
N ASN A 62 -6.36 14.24 7.75
CA ASN A 62 -6.94 15.37 8.44
C ASN A 62 -7.46 16.40 7.42
N VAL A 63 -8.73 16.77 7.56
CA VAL A 63 -9.41 17.77 6.71
C VAL A 63 -10.15 18.78 7.58
N PHE A 64 -10.13 20.06 7.18
CA PHE A 64 -10.74 21.13 7.96
C PHE A 64 -12.08 21.53 7.38
N VAL A 65 -13.14 21.44 8.18
CA VAL A 65 -14.49 21.89 7.82
C VAL A 65 -14.54 23.41 7.83
N VAL A 66 -14.98 23.98 6.71
CA VAL A 66 -15.22 25.43 6.55
C VAL A 66 -16.70 25.77 6.47
N LYS A 67 -17.53 24.77 6.16
CA LYS A 67 -18.97 24.93 6.01
C LYS A 67 -19.66 23.59 6.21
N ASN A 68 -20.69 23.56 7.04
CA ASN A 68 -21.60 22.44 7.16
C ASN A 68 -23.04 22.98 7.04
N THR A 69 -23.78 22.51 6.04
CA THR A 69 -25.20 22.84 5.87
C THR A 69 -26.11 21.63 6.00
N CYS A 70 -25.59 20.52 6.55
CA CYS A 70 -26.40 19.37 6.88
C CYS A 70 -27.21 19.70 8.15
N PHE A 71 -28.49 19.40 8.13
CA PHE A 71 -29.42 19.67 9.24
C PHE A 71 -29.49 18.52 10.25
N GLN A 72 -28.79 17.42 9.99
CA GLN A 72 -28.75 16.24 10.85
C GLN A 72 -27.72 16.44 11.96
N GLU A 73 -28.09 16.05 13.18
CA GLU A 73 -27.20 16.15 14.35
C GLU A 73 -25.94 15.30 14.21
N GLU A 74 -26.01 14.18 13.50
CA GLU A 74 -24.88 13.28 13.23
C GLU A 74 -24.73 13.01 11.74
N THR A 75 -23.92 13.81 11.05
CA THR A 75 -23.62 13.59 9.63
C THR A 75 -22.36 12.75 9.48
N THR A 76 -22.49 11.48 9.10
CA THR A 76 -21.34 10.59 8.87
C THR A 76 -20.74 10.78 7.48
N ILE A 77 -19.41 10.90 7.43
CA ILE A 77 -18.61 11.00 6.22
C ILE A 77 -17.78 9.72 6.10
N ASP A 78 -17.77 9.14 4.91
CA ASP A 78 -17.00 7.95 4.58
C ASP A 78 -15.82 8.30 3.67
N ALA A 79 -14.67 7.72 3.98
CA ALA A 79 -13.45 7.77 3.19
C ALA A 79 -13.26 6.44 2.48
N HIS A 80 -13.20 6.47 1.15
CA HIS A 80 -13.06 5.28 0.30
C HIS A 80 -11.72 5.29 -0.44
N GLN A 81 -11.10 4.12 -0.55
CA GLN A 81 -9.91 3.93 -1.36
C GLN A 81 -10.22 4.08 -2.85
N ILE A 82 -9.42 4.85 -3.56
CA ILE A 82 -9.44 4.94 -5.02
C ILE A 82 -8.40 3.98 -5.59
N PHE A 83 -8.74 3.20 -6.62
CA PHE A 83 -7.78 2.32 -7.32
C PHE A 83 -7.68 2.60 -8.83
N SER A 84 -8.53 3.47 -9.38
CA SER A 84 -8.44 3.91 -10.78
C SER A 84 -7.60 5.18 -10.95
N ALA A 85 -6.89 5.31 -12.07
CA ALA A 85 -6.18 6.55 -12.40
C ALA A 85 -7.15 7.74 -12.53
N TRP A 86 -6.71 8.92 -12.09
CA TRP A 86 -7.51 10.15 -12.13
C TRP A 86 -7.61 10.69 -13.57
N CYS A 87 -8.54 10.14 -14.35
CA CYS A 87 -8.74 10.54 -15.74
C CYS A 87 -9.83 11.62 -15.87
N LYS A 88 -9.53 12.69 -16.59
CA LYS A 88 -10.57 13.65 -17.01
C LYS A 88 -11.58 12.90 -17.87
N ARG A 89 -12.87 13.02 -17.54
CA ARG A 89 -14.04 12.46 -18.26
C ARG A 89 -14.37 10.98 -18.03
N LYS A 90 -13.60 10.22 -17.24
CA LYS A 90 -13.97 8.87 -16.80
C LYS A 90 -14.54 8.89 -15.38
N ALA A 91 -15.36 7.89 -15.05
CA ALA A 91 -15.77 7.65 -13.68
C ALA A 91 -14.57 7.18 -12.85
N ILE A 92 -14.51 7.61 -11.60
CA ILE A 92 -13.52 7.11 -10.65
C ILE A 92 -14.05 5.80 -10.07
N LEU A 93 -13.27 4.74 -10.19
CA LEU A 93 -13.49 3.49 -9.48
C LEU A 93 -12.82 3.57 -8.11
N PHE A 94 -13.58 3.19 -7.09
CA PHE A 94 -13.21 3.22 -5.68
C PHE A 94 -13.86 2.02 -4.97
N ASN A 95 -13.31 1.60 -3.84
CA ASN A 95 -13.88 0.52 -3.05
C ASN A 95 -15.20 1.00 -2.41
N THR A 96 -16.28 0.25 -2.59
CA THR A 96 -17.59 0.58 -2.02
C THR A 96 -17.59 0.48 -0.49
N GLU A 97 -16.74 -0.36 0.08
CA GLU A 97 -16.52 -0.39 1.52
C GLU A 97 -15.67 0.81 1.95
N PRO A 98 -16.07 1.53 3.02
CA PRO A 98 -15.28 2.64 3.53
C PRO A 98 -14.00 2.12 4.18
N ALA A 99 -12.86 2.72 3.82
CA ALA A 99 -11.60 2.51 4.52
C ALA A 99 -11.62 3.12 5.93
N ALA A 100 -12.37 4.21 6.10
CA ALA A 100 -12.60 4.86 7.37
C ALA A 100 -13.86 5.72 7.34
N SER A 101 -14.37 6.07 8.52
CA SER A 101 -15.52 6.95 8.67
C SER A 101 -15.29 7.94 9.80
N ALA A 102 -15.86 9.13 9.70
CA ALA A 102 -15.83 10.13 10.74
C ALA A 102 -17.14 10.92 10.77
N VAL A 103 -17.55 11.36 11.96
CA VAL A 103 -18.76 12.17 12.13
C VAL A 103 -18.40 13.64 12.00
N ALA A 104 -19.07 14.33 11.08
CA ALA A 104 -18.87 15.76 10.89
C ALA A 104 -19.34 16.54 12.12
N PRO A 105 -18.59 17.57 12.56
CA PRO A 105 -19.06 18.45 13.62
C PRO A 105 -20.31 19.22 13.17
N ALA A 106 -21.24 19.46 14.10
CA ALA A 106 -22.41 20.32 13.85
C ALA A 106 -22.01 21.79 13.59
N ALA A 107 -20.82 22.21 14.07
CA ALA A 107 -20.29 23.55 13.87
C ALA A 107 -19.64 23.74 12.49
N ASN A 108 -19.63 24.98 11.99
CA ASN A 108 -18.98 25.39 10.74
C ASN A 108 -17.44 25.47 10.83
N ALA A 109 -16.83 24.84 11.83
CA ALA A 109 -15.40 24.85 12.06
C ALA A 109 -14.98 23.59 12.82
N GLY A 110 -13.88 22.96 12.38
CA GLY A 110 -13.30 21.81 13.05
C GLY A 110 -12.36 21.01 12.14
N CYS A 111 -11.41 20.31 12.76
CA CYS A 111 -10.61 19.30 12.07
C CYS A 111 -11.33 17.96 12.17
N LEU A 112 -11.51 17.31 11.02
CA LEU A 112 -12.03 15.97 10.92
C LEU A 112 -10.89 15.02 10.59
N THR A 113 -10.76 13.96 11.37
CA THR A 113 -9.68 12.99 11.26
C THR A 113 -10.23 11.62 10.88
N PHE A 114 -9.67 11.01 9.85
CA PHE A 114 -9.97 9.65 9.42
C PHE A 114 -8.77 8.76 9.73
N ASP A 115 -9.01 7.63 10.40
CA ASP A 115 -7.98 6.62 10.63
C ASP A 115 -7.83 5.74 9.38
N LEU A 116 -6.79 6.02 8.59
CA LEU A 116 -6.45 5.31 7.36
C LEU A 116 -5.27 4.37 7.57
N THR A 117 -4.98 3.91 8.79
CA THR A 117 -3.76 3.14 9.09
C THR A 117 -3.58 1.92 8.18
N SER A 118 -4.63 1.13 7.98
CA SER A 118 -4.60 -0.02 7.07
C SER A 118 -4.31 0.40 5.62
N LEU A 119 -4.99 1.45 5.14
CA LEU A 119 -4.84 1.94 3.78
C LEU A 119 -3.44 2.54 3.52
N VAL A 120 -2.88 3.27 4.48
CA VAL A 120 -1.51 3.81 4.40
C VAL A 120 -0.48 2.68 4.42
N THR A 121 -0.71 1.64 5.21
CA THR A 121 0.12 0.42 5.19
C THR A 121 0.06 -0.25 3.82
N ASP A 122 -1.13 -0.36 3.23
CA ASP A 122 -1.31 -0.95 1.90
C ASP A 122 -0.67 -0.12 0.78
N TRP A 123 -0.72 1.21 0.88
CA TRP A 123 0.00 2.10 -0.02
C TRP A 123 1.51 1.95 0.10
N TYR A 124 2.01 1.95 1.34
CA TYR A 124 3.44 1.84 1.64
C TYR A 124 4.01 0.48 1.20
N THR A 125 3.24 -0.58 1.39
CA THR A 125 3.56 -1.94 0.94
C THR A 125 3.14 -2.22 -0.50
N GLY A 126 2.66 -1.22 -1.24
CA GLY A 126 2.23 -1.34 -2.64
C GLY A 126 1.16 -2.40 -2.92
N VAL A 127 0.40 -2.86 -1.92
CA VAL A 127 -0.83 -3.63 -2.10
C VAL A 127 -1.82 -2.83 -2.93
N SER A 128 -1.87 -1.53 -2.65
CA SER A 128 -2.87 -0.61 -3.17
C SER A 128 -2.23 0.39 -4.12
N ALA A 129 -2.47 0.23 -5.41
CA ALA A 129 -2.12 1.22 -6.40
C ALA A 129 -3.08 2.42 -6.31
N ASN A 130 -2.55 3.65 -6.41
CA ASN A 130 -3.22 4.94 -6.20
C ASN A 130 -3.37 5.36 -4.73
N LEU A 131 -2.68 6.45 -4.38
CA LEU A 131 -2.57 7.04 -3.05
C LEU A 131 -3.73 8.00 -2.73
N GLY A 132 -4.87 7.73 -3.35
CA GLY A 132 -6.03 8.60 -3.39
C GLY A 132 -7.17 8.13 -2.49
N VAL A 133 -7.85 9.11 -1.90
CA VAL A 133 -9.04 8.93 -1.07
C VAL A 133 -10.21 9.71 -1.66
N LEU A 134 -11.37 9.07 -1.72
CA LEU A 134 -12.66 9.69 -2.03
C LEU A 134 -13.44 9.91 -0.72
N LEU A 135 -13.79 11.16 -0.44
CA LEU A 135 -14.68 11.54 0.65
C LEU A 135 -16.10 11.73 0.13
N GLN A 136 -17.07 11.14 0.82
CA GLN A 136 -18.49 11.32 0.52
C GLN A 136 -19.37 11.18 1.77
N LEU A 137 -20.57 11.77 1.74
CA LEU A 137 -21.56 11.51 2.78
C LEU A 137 -22.06 10.07 2.68
N ARG A 138 -22.21 9.40 3.82
CA ARG A 138 -22.82 8.07 3.91
C ARG A 138 -24.27 8.10 3.43
N ASN A 139 -25.04 9.04 3.98
CA ASN A 139 -26.41 9.29 3.55
C ASN A 139 -26.41 10.41 2.50
N GLN A 140 -26.75 10.06 1.26
CA GLN A 140 -26.89 11.01 0.14
C GLN A 140 -28.34 11.19 -0.29
N GLN A 141 -29.33 10.81 0.52
CA GLN A 141 -30.74 11.04 0.19
C GLN A 141 -31.14 12.48 0.52
N GLU A 142 -30.67 12.99 1.66
CA GLU A 142 -31.03 14.32 2.15
C GLU A 142 -30.18 15.45 1.52
N PRO A 143 -30.76 16.65 1.33
CA PRO A 143 -30.00 17.81 0.90
C PRO A 143 -29.11 18.32 2.04
N GLY A 144 -27.81 18.41 1.77
CA GLY A 144 -26.82 18.86 2.73
C GLY A 144 -25.45 18.90 2.06
N LEU A 145 -24.65 19.92 2.38
CA LEU A 145 -23.31 20.08 1.84
C LEU A 145 -22.33 20.32 2.97
N ILE A 146 -21.19 19.62 2.91
CA ILE A 146 -20.03 19.89 3.75
C ILE A 146 -18.90 20.36 2.85
N GLY A 147 -18.31 21.49 3.21
CA GLY A 147 -17.15 22.07 2.57
C GLY A 147 -15.92 21.95 3.44
N PHE A 148 -14.81 21.51 2.84
CA PHE A 148 -13.49 21.46 3.46
C PHE A 148 -12.52 22.43 2.78
N CYS A 149 -11.48 22.83 3.49
CA CYS A 149 -10.35 23.53 2.85
C CYS A 149 -9.70 22.65 1.76
N SER A 150 -9.39 23.24 0.61
CA SER A 150 -8.55 22.61 -0.41
C SER A 150 -7.08 23.01 -0.25
N ASN A 151 -6.20 22.49 -1.11
CA ASN A 151 -4.77 22.89 -1.15
C ASN A 151 -4.55 24.24 -1.86
N ARG A 152 -5.64 24.92 -2.23
CA ARG A 152 -5.65 26.29 -2.79
C ARG A 152 -6.42 27.26 -1.91
N ALA A 153 -6.84 26.83 -0.70
CA ALA A 153 -7.36 27.75 0.30
C ALA A 153 -6.27 28.77 0.67
N PHE A 154 -6.67 29.99 1.04
CA PHE A 154 -5.71 31.05 1.36
C PHE A 154 -4.88 30.73 2.61
N ASP A 155 -5.52 30.15 3.63
CA ASP A 155 -4.83 29.73 4.85
C ASP A 155 -4.26 28.32 4.64
N SER A 156 -2.93 28.23 4.49
CA SER A 156 -2.24 26.95 4.34
C SER A 156 -2.33 26.08 5.59
N ARG A 157 -2.64 26.64 6.76
CA ARG A 157 -2.81 25.87 8.00
C ARG A 157 -3.98 24.91 7.91
N CYS A 158 -5.04 25.27 7.17
CA CYS A 158 -6.21 24.43 6.99
C CYS A 158 -6.13 23.48 5.78
N TRP A 159 -5.04 23.48 5.00
CA TRP A 159 -4.93 22.52 3.89
C TRP A 159 -4.99 21.08 4.41
N PRO A 160 -5.64 20.16 3.66
CA PRO A 160 -5.65 18.75 4.00
C PRO A 160 -4.22 18.21 4.15
N PHE A 161 -4.03 17.26 5.04
CA PHE A 161 -2.73 16.60 5.20
C PHE A 161 -2.90 15.15 5.67
N LEU A 162 -1.92 14.33 5.33
CA LEU A 162 -1.79 12.96 5.82
C LEU A 162 -0.68 12.95 6.87
N GLN A 163 -0.96 12.41 8.05
CA GLN A 163 0.00 12.29 9.14
C GLN A 163 0.27 10.82 9.39
N VAL A 164 1.54 10.43 9.34
CA VAL A 164 2.00 9.06 9.45
C VAL A 164 2.95 8.95 10.62
N THR A 165 2.60 8.11 11.60
CA THR A 165 3.47 7.71 12.70
C THR A 165 4.03 6.33 12.39
N PHE A 166 5.33 6.16 12.57
CA PHE A 166 6.03 4.94 12.19
C PHE A 166 7.15 4.59 13.16
N LEU A 167 7.57 3.33 13.10
CA LEU A 167 8.84 2.90 13.67
C LEU A 167 9.86 2.81 12.55
N GLU A 168 10.93 3.57 12.71
CA GLU A 168 12.18 3.30 12.01
C GLU A 168 12.79 2.04 12.64
N PRO A 169 13.46 1.20 11.84
CA PRO A 169 14.30 0.14 12.40
C PRO A 169 15.29 0.72 13.41
N LEU A 170 15.47 0.07 14.55
CA LEU A 170 16.41 0.54 15.55
C LEU A 170 17.84 0.53 14.96
N PRO A 171 18.65 1.58 15.17
CA PRO A 171 20.05 1.57 14.77
C PRO A 171 20.78 0.48 15.57
N GLY A 172 21.13 -0.62 14.88
CA GLY A 172 21.71 -1.84 15.48
C GLY A 172 20.87 -3.10 15.28
N ASP A 173 19.60 -2.96 14.89
CA ASP A 173 18.77 -4.06 14.41
C ASP A 173 18.90 -4.13 12.88
N ASN A 174 19.93 -4.84 12.42
CA ASN A 174 20.18 -5.03 10.98
C ASN A 174 18.99 -5.66 10.25
N ASN A 175 18.01 -6.23 10.96
CA ASN A 175 16.88 -6.96 10.39
C ASN A 175 15.81 -6.08 9.75
N GLY A 176 15.79 -4.76 10.02
CA GLY A 176 14.81 -3.87 9.40
C GLY A 176 15.24 -3.34 8.02
N HIS A 177 16.55 -3.21 7.80
CA HIS A 177 17.11 -2.74 6.52
C HIS A 177 17.79 -3.83 5.72
N THR A 178 17.93 -5.03 6.29
CA THR A 178 18.45 -6.20 5.58
C THR A 178 17.45 -7.32 5.63
N LEU A 179 17.31 -8.02 4.50
CA LEU A 179 16.61 -9.29 4.44
C LEU A 179 17.65 -10.36 4.78
N ASP A 180 17.61 -10.92 5.98
CA ASP A 180 18.50 -12.00 6.41
C ASP A 180 17.64 -13.18 6.88
N THR A 181 17.54 -14.22 6.05
CA THR A 181 16.71 -15.39 6.34
C THR A 181 17.43 -16.66 5.96
N ASP A 182 17.44 -17.63 6.88
CA ASP A 182 18.07 -18.93 6.69
C ASP A 182 17.03 -20.04 6.76
N ALA A 183 17.15 -21.03 5.88
CA ALA A 183 16.32 -22.21 5.90
C ALA A 183 17.15 -23.46 5.59
N ARG A 184 16.82 -24.56 6.26
CA ARG A 184 17.31 -25.89 5.91
C ARG A 184 16.14 -26.72 5.44
N VAL A 185 16.26 -27.31 4.26
CA VAL A 185 15.20 -28.09 3.64
C VAL A 185 15.74 -29.41 3.10
N THR A 186 14.93 -30.45 3.20
CA THR A 186 15.21 -31.75 2.59
C THR A 186 14.33 -31.94 1.36
N THR A 187 14.95 -32.28 0.24
CA THR A 187 14.24 -32.54 -1.01
C THR A 187 13.45 -33.85 -0.95
N GLY A 188 12.55 -34.04 -1.90
CA GLY A 188 11.87 -35.31 -2.13
C GLY A 188 11.51 -35.46 -3.60
N ASN A 189 10.66 -36.44 -3.89
CA ASN A 189 10.24 -36.78 -5.26
C ASN A 189 9.35 -35.70 -5.90
N ASN A 190 8.60 -34.96 -5.09
CA ASN A 190 7.69 -33.93 -5.56
C ASN A 190 8.34 -32.54 -5.37
N VAL A 191 7.98 -31.61 -6.25
CA VAL A 191 8.30 -30.19 -6.08
C VAL A 191 7.75 -29.70 -4.75
N ARG A 192 8.63 -29.09 -3.96
CA ARG A 192 8.30 -28.38 -2.73
C ARG A 192 8.70 -26.92 -2.87
N THR A 193 8.18 -26.09 -1.99
CA THR A 193 8.41 -24.65 -2.00
C THR A 193 8.86 -24.17 -0.63
N THR A 194 9.76 -23.20 -0.58
CA THR A 194 10.10 -22.51 0.67
C THR A 194 8.94 -21.65 1.14
N ALA A 195 9.03 -21.11 2.36
CA ALA A 195 8.13 -20.04 2.78
C ALA A 195 8.20 -18.86 1.79
N LYS A 196 7.04 -18.24 1.55
CA LYS A 196 6.95 -16.99 0.78
C LYS A 196 7.53 -15.84 1.60
N LEU A 197 8.40 -15.05 0.99
CA LEU A 197 8.98 -13.84 1.59
C LEU A 197 8.41 -12.60 0.88
N ASN A 198 8.06 -11.56 1.64
CA ASN A 198 7.76 -10.25 1.06
C ASN A 198 9.09 -9.53 0.80
N VAL A 199 9.41 -9.34 -0.48
CA VAL A 199 10.71 -8.86 -0.96
C VAL A 199 10.63 -7.53 -1.69
N GLN A 200 9.46 -6.89 -1.68
CA GLN A 200 9.14 -5.74 -2.53
C GLN A 200 10.10 -4.54 -2.41
N HIS A 201 10.67 -4.31 -1.22
CA HIS A 201 11.55 -3.18 -0.93
C HIS A 201 13.02 -3.57 -0.85
N PHE A 202 13.36 -4.82 -1.17
CA PHE A 202 14.71 -5.33 -1.01
C PHE A 202 15.36 -5.58 -2.37
N ASN A 203 16.62 -5.16 -2.49
CA ASN A 203 17.54 -5.78 -3.42
C ASN A 203 18.13 -7.02 -2.73
N TYR A 204 17.80 -8.21 -3.23
CA TYR A 204 18.10 -9.46 -2.54
C TYR A 204 18.67 -10.54 -3.47
N THR A 205 19.26 -11.56 -2.86
CA THR A 205 19.79 -12.74 -3.54
C THR A 205 19.54 -13.97 -2.67
N TYR A 206 19.10 -15.06 -3.30
CA TYR A 206 19.10 -16.38 -2.68
C TYR A 206 20.43 -17.07 -2.95
N TYR A 207 21.04 -17.63 -1.92
CA TYR A 207 22.20 -18.52 -1.99
C TYR A 207 21.75 -19.89 -1.53
N VAL A 208 21.98 -20.90 -2.36
CA VAL A 208 21.57 -22.28 -2.08
C VAL A 208 22.80 -23.16 -2.12
N ILE A 209 23.10 -23.81 -1.01
CA ILE A 209 24.18 -24.78 -0.86
C ILE A 209 23.57 -26.16 -0.71
N ASN A 210 23.99 -27.09 -1.55
CA ASN A 210 23.64 -28.50 -1.36
C ASN A 210 24.62 -29.15 -0.39
N THR A 211 24.15 -29.46 0.81
CA THR A 211 24.96 -30.08 1.87
C THR A 211 24.77 -31.59 1.96
N GLY A 212 23.85 -32.17 1.19
CA GLY A 212 23.66 -33.61 1.12
C GLY A 212 24.50 -34.28 0.02
N THR A 213 24.13 -35.50 -0.32
CA THR A 213 24.92 -36.41 -1.17
C THR A 213 24.37 -36.57 -2.59
N GLN A 214 23.16 -36.08 -2.86
CA GLN A 214 22.49 -36.19 -4.16
C GLN A 214 22.24 -34.82 -4.76
N SER A 215 22.04 -34.76 -6.08
CA SER A 215 21.76 -33.48 -6.75
C SER A 215 20.32 -33.03 -6.51
N ALA A 216 20.14 -31.72 -6.34
CA ALA A 216 18.83 -31.08 -6.29
C ALA A 216 18.62 -30.22 -7.52
N SER A 217 17.36 -29.98 -7.83
CA SER A 217 16.97 -28.98 -8.82
C SER A 217 16.16 -27.89 -8.12
N VAL A 218 16.51 -26.63 -8.40
CA VAL A 218 15.98 -25.46 -7.69
C VAL A 218 15.66 -24.34 -8.68
N ALA A 219 14.52 -23.68 -8.54
CA ALA A 219 14.14 -22.50 -9.33
C ALA A 219 13.64 -21.36 -8.43
N LEU A 220 13.72 -20.11 -8.91
CA LEU A 220 13.17 -18.95 -8.22
C LEU A 220 11.80 -18.59 -8.79
N GLU A 221 10.80 -18.58 -7.93
CA GLU A 221 9.43 -18.20 -8.26
C GLU A 221 9.10 -16.84 -7.64
N LEU A 222 8.46 -16.00 -8.45
CA LEU A 222 8.00 -14.66 -8.06
C LEU A 222 6.49 -14.55 -8.15
N SER A 223 5.89 -13.72 -7.30
CA SER A 223 4.45 -13.46 -7.32
C SER A 223 4.11 -12.04 -6.89
N PRO A 224 3.21 -11.34 -7.61
CA PRO A 224 2.73 -10.02 -7.19
C PRO A 224 1.69 -10.09 -6.05
N ASP A 225 0.93 -11.19 -5.95
CA ASP A 225 -0.22 -11.33 -5.05
C ASP A 225 -0.07 -12.47 -4.02
N GLY A 226 0.98 -13.29 -4.15
CA GLY A 226 1.25 -14.45 -3.30
C GLY A 226 0.37 -15.66 -3.62
N ILE A 227 -0.36 -15.64 -4.73
CA ILE A 227 -1.27 -16.69 -5.21
C ILE A 227 -0.85 -17.17 -6.60
N ASN A 228 -0.63 -16.24 -7.52
CA ASN A 228 -0.21 -16.53 -8.90
C ASN A 228 1.30 -16.40 -9.02
N TRP A 229 1.97 -17.47 -9.43
CA TRP A 229 3.43 -17.58 -9.43
C TRP A 229 3.99 -17.68 -10.86
N MET A 230 5.16 -17.11 -11.05
CA MET A 230 5.92 -17.16 -12.31
C MET A 230 7.38 -17.49 -12.00
N THR A 231 7.96 -18.39 -12.79
CA THR A 231 9.39 -18.70 -12.73
C THR A 231 10.18 -17.53 -13.30
N ASP A 232 11.07 -16.96 -12.48
CA ASP A 232 11.96 -15.87 -12.89
C ASP A 232 13.36 -16.43 -13.23
N VAL A 233 14.00 -17.11 -12.29
CA VAL A 233 15.22 -17.86 -12.56
C VAL A 233 14.84 -19.31 -12.80
N PRO A 234 15.06 -19.86 -14.02
CA PRO A 234 14.68 -21.22 -14.35
C PRO A 234 15.44 -22.24 -13.51
N GLN A 235 14.93 -23.47 -13.51
CA GLN A 235 15.47 -24.58 -12.76
C GLN A 235 16.97 -24.79 -13.01
N GLN A 236 17.75 -24.81 -11.93
CA GLN A 236 19.17 -25.08 -11.95
C GLN A 236 19.48 -26.32 -11.11
N ILE A 237 20.34 -27.20 -11.65
CA ILE A 237 20.85 -28.35 -10.90
C ILE A 237 21.97 -27.87 -9.97
N ILE A 238 21.89 -28.30 -8.71
CA ILE A 238 22.88 -28.05 -7.66
C ILE A 238 23.44 -29.40 -7.21
N ALA A 239 24.66 -29.69 -7.64
CA ALA A 239 25.37 -30.91 -7.26
C ALA A 239 25.81 -30.88 -5.78
N PRO A 240 26.13 -32.03 -5.18
CA PRO A 240 26.62 -32.11 -3.80
C PRO A 240 27.82 -31.18 -3.55
N GLY A 241 27.77 -30.42 -2.46
CA GLY A 241 28.79 -29.45 -2.07
C GLY A 241 28.82 -28.15 -2.89
N VAL A 242 27.97 -28.02 -3.92
CA VAL A 242 27.92 -26.83 -4.77
C VAL A 242 26.98 -25.78 -4.18
N MET A 243 27.40 -24.52 -4.30
CA MET A 243 26.57 -23.34 -4.05
C MET A 243 26.13 -22.71 -5.38
N LYS A 244 24.87 -22.28 -5.46
CA LYS A 244 24.36 -21.44 -6.56
C LYS A 244 23.61 -20.23 -6.03
N THR A 245 23.60 -19.17 -6.84
CA THR A 245 22.85 -17.94 -6.56
C THR A 245 21.64 -17.81 -7.47
N PHE A 246 20.57 -17.26 -6.92
CA PHE A 246 19.35 -16.90 -7.65
C PHE A 246 19.07 -15.43 -7.37
N VAL A 247 19.33 -14.60 -8.37
CA VAL A 247 19.15 -13.15 -8.32
C VAL A 247 17.90 -12.83 -9.16
N PRO A 248 16.91 -12.12 -8.60
CA PRO A 248 15.68 -11.80 -9.32
C PRO A 248 15.96 -10.89 -10.53
N GLY A 249 15.40 -11.23 -11.68
CA GLY A 249 15.45 -10.41 -12.90
C GLY A 249 14.36 -9.33 -12.97
N VAL A 250 13.29 -9.49 -12.20
CA VAL A 250 12.16 -8.56 -12.13
C VAL A 250 11.74 -8.29 -10.68
N ILE A 251 11.07 -7.16 -10.46
CA ILE A 251 10.54 -6.79 -9.15
C ILE A 251 9.16 -7.42 -8.98
N ALA A 252 8.98 -8.17 -7.90
CA ALA A 252 7.70 -8.71 -7.46
C ALA A 252 7.56 -8.54 -5.94
N ARG A 253 6.34 -8.65 -5.44
CA ARG A 253 6.08 -8.51 -4.00
C ARG A 253 6.56 -9.71 -3.21
N PHE A 254 6.32 -10.91 -3.73
CA PHE A 254 6.65 -12.16 -3.07
C PHE A 254 7.65 -12.96 -3.88
N ALA A 255 8.54 -13.66 -3.17
CA ALA A 255 9.48 -14.61 -3.74
C ALA A 255 9.53 -15.89 -2.90
N CYS A 256 9.80 -17.01 -3.57
CA CYS A 256 10.13 -18.29 -2.92
C CYS A 256 10.99 -19.15 -3.86
N LEU A 257 11.65 -20.16 -3.32
CA LEU A 257 12.32 -21.18 -4.13
C LEU A 257 11.45 -22.42 -4.24
N THR A 258 11.38 -23.00 -5.44
CA THR A 258 10.92 -24.37 -5.65
C THR A 258 12.10 -25.31 -5.70
N PHE A 259 11.98 -26.50 -5.13
CA PHE A 259 13.05 -27.48 -5.08
C PHE A 259 12.54 -28.92 -5.10
N GLN A 260 13.32 -29.82 -5.72
CA GLN A 260 13.09 -31.26 -5.71
C GLN A 260 14.40 -32.03 -5.94
N SER A 261 14.41 -33.32 -5.61
CA SER A 261 15.52 -34.22 -5.97
C SER A 261 15.58 -34.40 -7.49
N THR A 262 16.78 -34.53 -8.06
CA THR A 262 16.93 -34.88 -9.49
C THR A 262 16.68 -36.36 -9.77
N LEU A 263 16.76 -37.21 -8.74
CA LEU A 263 16.60 -38.65 -8.86
C LEU A 263 15.40 -39.13 -8.03
N PRO A 264 14.51 -39.97 -8.58
CA PRO A 264 13.40 -40.55 -7.84
C PRO A 264 13.89 -41.35 -6.62
N GLU A 265 13.11 -41.28 -5.53
CA GLU A 265 13.33 -41.95 -4.24
C GLU A 265 14.61 -41.54 -3.50
N GLN A 266 15.32 -40.54 -4.02
CA GLN A 266 16.48 -39.95 -3.36
C GLN A 266 16.13 -38.59 -2.79
N HIS A 267 16.87 -38.19 -1.76
CA HIS A 267 16.77 -36.89 -1.13
C HIS A 267 18.16 -36.29 -0.94
N THR A 268 18.20 -34.97 -0.80
CA THR A 268 19.38 -34.23 -0.39
C THR A 268 18.96 -33.05 0.46
N ASP A 269 19.90 -32.53 1.24
CA ASP A 269 19.67 -31.39 2.11
C ASP A 269 20.23 -30.12 1.47
N LEU A 270 19.43 -29.05 1.52
CA LEU A 270 19.79 -27.72 1.03
C LEU A 270 19.79 -26.74 2.20
N ASN A 271 20.89 -25.99 2.33
CA ASN A 271 20.93 -24.79 3.14
C ASN A 271 20.68 -23.59 2.22
N ILE A 272 19.67 -22.79 2.56
CA ILE A 272 19.21 -21.64 1.81
C ILE A 272 19.46 -20.40 2.67
N TYR A 273 20.13 -19.42 2.10
CA TYR A 273 20.40 -18.12 2.71
C TYR A 273 19.82 -17.05 1.81
N VAL A 274 18.96 -16.20 2.34
CA VAL A 274 18.46 -15.01 1.65
C VAL A 274 19.15 -13.82 2.26
N ARG A 275 19.85 -13.05 1.43
CA ARG A 275 20.52 -11.82 1.83
C ARG A 275 20.04 -10.69 0.94
N GLY A 276 19.63 -9.60 1.55
CA GLY A 276 19.21 -8.41 0.81
C GLY A 276 19.33 -7.16 1.66
N SER A 277 19.26 -6.03 0.99
CA SER A 277 19.25 -4.70 1.63
C SER A 277 18.11 -3.88 1.07
N CYS A 278 17.54 -3.03 1.93
CA CYS A 278 16.46 -2.13 1.59
C CYS A 278 16.94 -1.11 0.54
N LEU A 279 16.11 -0.84 -0.47
CA LEU A 279 16.33 0.17 -1.51
C LEU A 279 16.04 1.60 -1.02
#